data_AF-A0A8H8NGH1-F1
#
_entry.id   AF-A0A8H8NGH1-F1
#
_cell.length_a   1.000
_cell.length_b   1.000
_cell.length_c   1.000
_cell.angle_alpha   90.00
_cell.angle_beta   90.00
_cell.angle_gamma   90.00
#
_symmetry.space_group_name_H-M   'P 1'
#
loop_
_entity.id
_entity.type
_entity.pdbx_description
1 polymer ?
#
loop_
_entity_poly.entity_id
_entity_poly.type
_entity_poly.pdbx_seq_one_letter_code
_entity_poly.pdbx_strand_id
1 'polypeptide(L)'
;MVTTRRSLKEDRSEGGDLDLNATNLADERDESMDEDDDREQDDAPLPRKRARSHLSRAKTDRKKQEIVAKQEEFQQAGDKEGLLAWETERRKDVRARRELAIGVLEYLRDSEISRAGDLESLKTERRKTITERLSGLGWTDQDMSFGSAYLKPWHTLVNAPKPLTERTWTNISPKLTQLLEENCARHIARAKEDQRIERCARVDKFLMDMKYKEHPFEPIFIALGSPTPEPPDFLAKPSGMLRMFLLNSVSPVVPSPFPRTETILEWDFMEDLSEVDMSIQEVEAKLLERKQQLETRISDWRESIEEQLVKNLGFRPTRIRTFVLWYGASGGDLGT
;
A
#
# COMPACT_ATOMS: atom_id res chain seq x y z
N MET A 1 -23.07 30.22 12.34
CA MET A 1 -23.63 28.99 12.92
C MET A 1 -22.46 28.12 13.36
N VAL A 2 -22.18 28.10 14.66
CA VAL A 2 -21.02 27.43 15.26
C VAL A 2 -21.52 26.13 15.86
N THR A 3 -21.24 25.01 15.21
CA THR A 3 -21.58 23.67 15.69
C THR A 3 -20.54 23.21 16.69
N THR A 4 -20.86 23.31 17.97
CA THR A 4 -20.06 22.80 19.09
C THR A 4 -20.06 21.27 19.04
N ARG A 5 -18.96 20.64 18.58
CA ARG A 5 -18.76 19.18 18.67
C ARG A 5 -18.05 18.81 19.96
N ARG A 6 -18.63 17.80 20.60
CA ARG A 6 -18.41 17.25 21.94
C ARG A 6 -17.02 16.61 22.03
N SER A 7 -16.19 17.15 22.91
CA SER A 7 -14.87 16.61 23.28
C SER A 7 -15.05 15.32 24.08
N LEU A 8 -14.69 14.17 23.52
CA LEU A 8 -14.41 12.95 24.29
C LEU A 8 -12.94 12.98 24.70
N LYS A 9 -12.70 13.08 26.02
CA LYS A 9 -11.42 12.75 26.64
C LYS A 9 -11.38 11.24 26.80
N GLU A 10 -10.41 10.58 26.17
CA GLU A 10 -9.98 9.24 26.56
C GLU A 10 -8.72 9.37 27.42
N ASP A 11 -8.85 8.95 28.67
CA ASP A 11 -7.73 8.63 29.54
C ASP A 11 -7.10 7.31 29.06
N ARG A 12 -5.83 7.35 28.66
CA ARG A 12 -5.01 6.15 28.50
C ARG A 12 -3.65 6.37 29.15
N SER A 13 -3.59 5.92 30.40
CA SER A 13 -2.38 5.77 31.22
C SER A 13 -1.79 4.37 31.01
N GLU A 14 -0.49 4.28 31.28
CA GLU A 14 0.37 3.08 31.41
C GLU A 14 0.78 2.44 30.06
N GLY A 15 2.06 2.33 29.72
CA GLY A 15 3.23 2.12 30.57
C GLY A 15 3.89 0.84 30.06
N GLY A 16 4.80 0.99 29.10
CA GLY A 16 5.48 -0.13 28.45
C GLY A 16 6.88 0.28 28.04
N ASP A 17 7.81 0.09 28.96
CA ASP A 17 9.24 0.09 28.68
C ASP A 17 9.54 -1.01 27.66
N LEU A 18 9.97 -0.61 26.46
CA LEU A 18 10.49 -1.52 25.44
C LEU A 18 12.00 -1.27 25.31
N ASP A 19 12.75 -2.24 25.83
CA ASP A 19 14.17 -2.44 25.59
C ASP A 19 14.46 -2.40 24.08
N LEU A 20 15.20 -1.38 23.65
CA LEU A 20 15.74 -1.28 22.31
C LEU A 20 16.94 -2.21 22.19
N ASN A 21 16.66 -3.45 21.80
CA ASN A 21 17.67 -4.43 21.41
C ASN A 21 18.29 -4.01 20.07
N ALA A 22 19.56 -3.63 20.13
CA ALA A 22 20.37 -3.28 18.98
C ALA A 22 20.91 -4.56 18.31
N THR A 23 20.26 -5.03 17.25
CA THR A 23 20.84 -5.99 16.31
C THR A 23 20.10 -5.97 14.96
N ASN A 24 20.86 -6.24 13.90
CA ASN A 24 20.45 -6.45 12.49
C ASN A 24 20.49 -5.24 11.56
N LEU A 25 21.72 -4.72 11.40
CA LEU A 25 22.22 -4.23 10.11
C LEU A 25 22.76 -5.44 9.32
N ALA A 26 21.91 -6.04 8.48
CA ALA A 26 22.29 -6.94 7.40
C ALA A 26 21.10 -6.97 6.44
N ASP A 27 21.22 -6.35 5.27
CA ASP A 27 21.66 -7.02 4.04
C ASP A 27 20.45 -7.49 3.24
N GLU A 28 19.78 -6.55 2.57
CA GLU A 28 18.91 -6.82 1.42
C GLU A 28 19.14 -5.74 0.36
N ARG A 29 20.19 -5.94 -0.43
CA ARG A 29 20.28 -5.43 -1.80
C ARG A 29 19.70 -6.52 -2.70
N ASP A 30 18.44 -6.42 -3.07
CA ASP A 30 17.97 -6.81 -4.41
C ASP A 30 16.50 -6.42 -4.58
N GLU A 31 16.25 -5.23 -5.12
CA GLU A 31 15.04 -4.99 -5.90
C GLU A 31 15.45 -4.24 -7.16
N SER A 32 15.61 -5.03 -8.22
CA SER A 32 15.65 -4.61 -9.61
C SER A 32 14.34 -3.90 -9.94
N MET A 33 14.38 -2.57 -9.89
CA MET A 33 13.30 -1.72 -10.36
C MET A 33 13.66 -1.30 -11.79
N ASP A 34 13.19 -2.09 -12.74
CA ASP A 34 13.14 -1.74 -14.17
C ASP A 34 12.12 -0.59 -14.33
N GLU A 35 12.56 0.64 -14.10
CA GLU A 35 11.88 1.83 -14.61
C GLU A 35 12.41 2.09 -16.02
N ASP A 36 11.62 1.65 -17.01
CA ASP A 36 11.60 2.21 -18.36
C ASP A 36 11.17 3.69 -18.26
N ASP A 37 12.10 4.54 -17.83
CA ASP A 37 11.99 5.98 -17.85
C ASP A 37 12.47 6.43 -19.24
N ASP A 38 11.51 6.49 -20.18
CA ASP A 38 11.58 7.19 -21.46
C ASP A 38 11.80 8.70 -21.22
N ARG A 39 12.93 9.05 -20.60
CA ARG A 39 13.47 10.41 -20.61
C ARG A 39 13.96 10.69 -22.01
N GLU A 40 13.04 11.21 -22.79
CA GLU A 40 13.27 12.08 -23.93
C GLU A 40 14.58 12.86 -23.71
N GLN A 41 15.61 12.41 -24.44
CA GLN A 41 16.95 12.99 -24.43
C GLN A 41 16.86 14.40 -25.01
N ASP A 42 16.64 15.38 -24.13
CA ASP A 42 17.00 16.75 -24.39
C ASP A 42 18.54 16.80 -24.57
N ASP A 43 18.97 16.73 -25.83
CA ASP A 43 20.33 16.94 -26.34
C ASP A 43 20.79 18.41 -26.12
N ALA A 44 20.64 18.91 -24.89
CA ALA A 44 21.26 20.15 -24.48
C ALA A 44 22.77 19.90 -24.32
N PRO A 45 23.65 20.51 -25.14
CA PRO A 45 25.08 20.28 -25.08
C PRO A 45 25.62 20.69 -23.71
N LEU A 46 25.98 19.69 -22.90
CA LEU A 46 26.52 19.91 -21.55
C LEU A 46 27.68 20.91 -21.60
N PRO A 47 27.61 22.03 -20.87
CA PRO A 47 28.61 23.08 -20.96
C PRO A 47 29.95 22.61 -20.37
N ARG A 48 30.98 22.56 -21.22
CA ARG A 48 32.41 22.84 -20.93
C ARG A 48 33.09 22.09 -19.76
N LYS A 49 32.65 20.90 -19.34
CA LYS A 49 33.42 20.10 -18.34
C LYS A 49 34.76 19.54 -18.87
N ARG A 50 34.96 19.45 -20.20
CA ARG A 50 36.18 18.87 -20.79
C ARG A 50 37.46 19.72 -20.62
N ALA A 51 37.34 21.05 -20.55
CA ALA A 51 38.52 21.93 -20.51
C ALA A 51 39.28 21.90 -19.17
N ARG A 52 38.60 21.61 -18.05
CA ARG A 52 39.25 21.59 -16.73
C ARG A 52 40.15 20.37 -16.48
N SER A 53 39.87 19.25 -17.16
CA SER A 53 40.62 18.00 -17.00
C SER A 53 42.05 18.10 -17.54
N HIS A 54 42.25 18.71 -18.73
CA HIS A 54 43.56 18.80 -19.36
C HIS A 54 44.57 19.66 -18.58
N LEU A 55 44.10 20.77 -17.99
CA LEU A 55 44.94 21.65 -17.17
C LEU A 55 45.44 20.98 -15.89
N SER A 56 44.65 20.09 -15.30
CA SER A 56 45.05 19.33 -14.11
C SER A 56 46.14 18.32 -14.46
N ARG A 57 45.98 17.59 -15.58
CA ARG A 57 46.93 16.56 -16.02
C ARG A 57 48.30 17.13 -16.38
N ALA A 58 48.34 18.25 -17.13
CA ALA A 58 49.59 18.92 -17.47
C ALA A 58 50.37 19.39 -16.22
N LYS A 59 49.68 19.87 -15.18
CA LYS A 59 50.31 20.27 -13.92
C LYS A 59 50.89 19.07 -13.16
N THR A 60 50.17 17.95 -13.13
CA THR A 60 50.68 16.72 -12.48
C THR A 60 51.89 16.16 -13.22
N ASP A 61 51.88 16.18 -14.55
CA ASP A 61 52.97 15.64 -15.37
C ASP A 61 54.23 16.52 -15.26
N ARG A 62 54.08 17.84 -15.28
CA ARG A 62 55.19 18.78 -15.00
C ARG A 62 55.81 18.53 -13.63
N LYS A 63 55.00 18.39 -12.58
CA LYS A 63 55.51 18.14 -11.22
C LYS A 63 56.21 16.78 -11.10
N LYS A 64 55.75 15.76 -11.84
CA LYS A 64 56.45 14.46 -11.92
C LYS A 64 57.81 14.60 -12.60
N GLN A 65 57.87 15.32 -13.73
CA GLN A 65 59.13 15.58 -14.44
C GLN A 65 60.12 16.35 -13.54
N GLU A 66 59.66 17.35 -12.79
CA GLU A 66 60.50 18.09 -11.82
C GLU A 66 61.07 17.17 -10.72
N ILE A 67 60.29 16.20 -10.24
CA ILE A 67 60.76 15.22 -9.24
C ILE A 67 61.81 14.28 -9.84
N VAL A 68 61.58 13.78 -11.06
CA VAL A 68 62.51 12.88 -11.76
C VAL A 68 63.83 13.59 -12.05
N ALA A 69 63.78 14.82 -12.58
CA ALA A 69 64.97 15.61 -12.87
C ALA A 69 65.84 15.87 -11.63
N LYS A 70 65.21 16.19 -10.49
CA LYS A 70 65.93 16.37 -9.21
C LYS A 70 66.60 15.09 -8.72
N GLN A 71 65.95 13.93 -8.94
CA GLN A 71 66.53 12.64 -8.58
C GLN A 71 67.74 12.29 -9.46
N GLU A 72 67.65 12.55 -10.76
CA GLU A 72 68.77 12.35 -11.71
C GLU A 72 69.97 13.26 -11.39
N GLU A 73 69.73 14.51 -10.96
CA GLU A 73 70.77 15.45 -10.54
C GLU A 73 71.65 14.88 -9.41
N PHE A 74 71.05 14.33 -8.35
CA PHE A 74 71.79 13.69 -7.26
C PHE A 74 72.54 12.42 -7.71
N GLN A 75 71.94 11.63 -8.62
CA GLN A 75 72.58 10.44 -9.16
C GLN A 75 73.83 10.78 -9.98
N GLN A 76 73.75 11.82 -10.82
CA GLN A 76 74.88 12.29 -11.63
C GLN A 76 76.01 12.86 -10.76
N ALA A 77 75.66 13.54 -9.66
CA ALA A 77 76.63 14.07 -8.70
C ALA A 77 77.29 12.98 -7.82
N GLY A 78 76.76 11.75 -7.80
CA GLY A 78 77.21 10.69 -6.90
C GLY A 78 76.88 10.93 -5.41
N ASP A 79 76.04 11.92 -5.11
CA ASP A 79 75.69 12.34 -3.75
C ASP A 79 74.51 11.52 -3.20
N LYS A 80 74.83 10.35 -2.64
CA LYS A 80 73.85 9.45 -2.05
C LYS A 80 73.22 10.01 -0.77
N GLU A 81 73.97 10.80 -0.01
CA GLU A 81 73.50 11.35 1.26
C GLU A 81 72.47 12.47 1.02
N GLY A 82 72.76 13.37 0.07
CA GLY A 82 71.84 14.41 -0.35
C GLY A 82 70.54 13.83 -0.93
N LEU A 83 70.61 12.76 -1.71
CA LEU A 83 69.43 12.06 -2.23
C LEU A 83 68.54 11.53 -1.10
N LEU A 84 69.11 10.88 -0.09
CA LEU A 84 68.38 10.34 1.05
C LEU A 84 67.74 11.46 1.90
N ALA A 85 68.45 12.56 2.12
CA ALA A 85 67.94 13.71 2.83
C ALA A 85 66.74 14.33 2.09
N TRP A 86 66.87 14.56 0.78
CA TRP A 86 65.79 15.09 -0.06
C TRP A 86 64.57 14.16 -0.11
N GLU A 87 64.77 12.85 -0.28
CA GLU A 87 63.67 11.88 -0.24
C GLU A 87 62.93 11.92 1.10
N THR A 88 63.69 12.03 2.20
CA THR A 88 63.13 12.11 3.55
C THR A 88 62.29 13.37 3.74
N GLU A 89 62.81 14.53 3.33
CA GLU A 89 62.07 15.80 3.34
C GLU A 89 60.81 15.71 2.48
N ARG A 90 60.91 15.16 1.27
CA ARG A 90 59.77 15.02 0.36
C ARG A 90 58.69 14.09 0.91
N ARG A 91 59.07 13.01 1.59
CA ARG A 91 58.13 12.12 2.27
C ARG A 91 57.43 12.83 3.42
N LYS A 92 58.15 13.67 4.20
CA LYS A 92 57.56 14.51 5.25
C LYS A 92 56.54 15.49 4.66
N ASP A 93 56.89 16.18 3.58
CA ASP A 93 55.98 17.08 2.85
C ASP A 93 54.70 16.38 2.36
N VAL A 94 54.85 15.21 1.74
CA VAL A 94 53.72 14.44 1.22
C VAL A 94 52.83 13.97 2.37
N ARG A 95 53.42 13.53 3.48
CA ARG A 95 52.67 13.13 4.67
C ARG A 95 51.90 14.31 5.26
N ALA A 96 52.54 15.45 5.46
CA ALA A 96 51.91 16.66 5.98
C ALA A 96 50.73 17.13 5.09
N ARG A 97 50.89 17.06 3.76
CA ARG A 97 49.79 17.36 2.82
C ARG A 97 48.64 16.35 2.91
N ARG A 98 48.94 15.07 3.12
CA ARG A 98 47.91 14.04 3.28
C ARG A 98 47.14 14.23 4.57
N GLU A 99 47.82 14.46 5.68
CA GLU A 99 47.21 14.75 6.97
C GLU A 99 46.30 15.98 6.90
N LEU A 100 46.79 17.08 6.30
CA LEU A 100 45.97 18.27 6.06
C LEU A 100 44.75 17.96 5.16
N ALA A 101 44.94 17.20 4.08
CA ALA A 101 43.85 16.84 3.18
C ALA A 101 42.78 15.98 3.89
N ILE A 102 43.19 15.04 4.74
CA ILE A 102 42.29 14.25 5.57
C ILE A 102 41.49 15.17 6.49
N GLY A 103 42.14 16.07 7.22
CA GLY A 103 41.44 17.01 8.11
C GLY A 103 40.45 17.93 7.38
N VAL A 104 40.78 18.38 6.16
CA VAL A 104 39.85 19.16 5.33
C VAL A 104 38.66 18.30 4.87
N LEU A 105 38.88 17.05 4.48
CA LEU A 105 37.79 16.14 4.08
C LEU A 105 36.86 15.81 5.25
N GLU A 106 37.42 15.56 6.44
CA GLU A 106 36.66 15.33 7.67
C GLU A 106 35.82 16.57 8.01
N TYR A 107 36.43 17.76 8.02
CA TYR A 107 35.70 19.01 8.24
C TYR A 107 34.55 19.22 7.25
N LEU A 108 34.78 18.97 5.95
CA LEU A 108 33.73 19.10 4.94
C LEU A 108 32.58 18.12 5.21
N ARG A 109 32.89 16.85 5.50
CA ARG A 109 31.89 15.84 5.84
C ARG A 109 31.08 16.25 7.07
N ASP A 110 31.75 16.68 8.13
CA ASP A 110 31.09 17.09 9.38
C ASP A 110 30.22 18.32 9.15
N SER A 111 30.68 19.27 8.33
CA SER A 111 29.90 20.47 7.97
C SER A 111 28.66 20.13 7.15
N GLU A 112 28.73 19.13 6.26
CA GLU A 112 27.58 18.65 5.49
C GLU A 112 26.56 17.95 6.39
N ILE A 113 27.03 17.11 7.32
CA ILE A 113 26.18 16.44 8.31
C ILE A 113 25.49 17.49 9.20
N SER A 114 26.24 18.45 9.74
CA SER A 114 25.70 19.53 10.57
C SER A 114 24.64 20.33 9.80
N ARG A 115 24.94 20.74 8.57
CA ARG A 115 24.00 21.47 7.73
C ARG A 115 22.75 20.66 7.43
N ALA A 116 22.87 19.36 7.15
CA ALA A 116 21.73 18.50 6.92
C ALA A 116 20.84 18.41 8.19
N GLY A 117 21.46 18.32 9.37
CA GLY A 117 20.78 18.38 10.67
C GLY A 117 20.02 19.68 10.87
N ASP A 118 20.67 20.83 10.62
CA ASP A 118 20.03 22.15 10.73
C ASP A 118 18.84 22.30 9.79
N LEU A 119 18.98 21.82 8.55
CA LEU A 119 17.88 21.84 7.58
C LEU A 119 16.70 20.97 8.02
N GLU A 120 16.95 19.81 8.63
CA GLU A 120 15.89 18.94 9.14
C GLU A 120 15.22 19.52 10.39
N SER A 121 15.99 20.15 11.28
CA SER A 121 15.45 20.90 12.42
C SER A 121 14.51 22.01 11.96
N LEU A 122 14.90 22.79 10.94
CA LEU A 122 14.03 23.84 10.38
C LEU A 122 12.74 23.27 9.76
N LYS A 123 12.81 22.12 9.08
CA LYS A 123 11.61 21.47 8.50
C LYS A 123 10.67 20.94 9.59
N THR A 124 11.21 20.32 10.63
CA THR A 124 10.43 19.76 11.74
C THR A 124 9.74 20.86 12.54
N GLU A 125 10.45 21.95 12.87
CA GLU A 125 9.87 23.13 13.51
C GLU A 125 8.76 23.75 12.65
N ARG A 126 9.03 23.96 11.36
CA ARG A 126 8.03 24.47 10.41
C ARG A 126 6.79 23.58 10.35
N ARG A 127 6.96 22.26 10.25
CA ARG A 127 5.86 21.29 10.23
C ARG A 127 5.02 21.40 11.49
N LYS A 128 5.67 21.42 12.66
CA LYS A 128 4.99 21.57 13.95
C LYS A 128 4.16 22.85 14.00
N THR A 129 4.73 24.00 13.64
CA THR A 129 3.99 25.27 13.64
C THR A 129 2.81 25.27 12.66
N ILE A 130 2.98 24.67 11.47
CA ILE A 130 1.88 24.53 10.50
C ILE A 130 0.77 23.65 11.07
N THR A 131 1.10 22.49 11.64
CA THR A 131 0.14 21.59 12.28
C THR A 131 -0.60 22.28 13.41
N GLU A 132 0.09 22.94 14.34
CA GLU A 132 -0.54 23.69 15.44
C GLU A 132 -1.52 24.76 14.94
N ARG A 133 -1.14 25.52 13.90
CA ARG A 133 -2.02 26.54 13.29
C ARG A 133 -3.23 25.90 12.60
N LEU A 134 -3.06 24.78 11.89
CA LEU A 134 -4.15 24.06 11.25
C LEU A 134 -5.11 23.45 12.28
N SER A 135 -4.59 22.87 13.36
CA SER A 135 -5.39 22.39 14.48
C SER A 135 -6.18 23.52 15.15
N GLY A 136 -5.58 24.71 15.28
CA GLY A 136 -6.27 25.92 15.74
C GLY A 136 -7.41 26.37 14.82
N LEU A 137 -7.39 25.99 13.53
CA LEU A 137 -8.48 26.22 12.57
C LEU A 137 -9.53 25.08 12.57
N GLY A 138 -9.35 24.05 13.40
CA GLY A 138 -10.29 22.93 13.53
C GLY A 138 -9.95 21.70 12.68
N TRP A 139 -8.80 21.67 12.02
CA TRP A 139 -8.35 20.49 11.27
C TRP A 139 -7.78 19.42 12.22
N THR A 140 -8.10 18.16 11.97
CA THR A 140 -7.61 17.02 12.77
C THR A 140 -6.38 16.39 12.14
N ASP A 141 -5.64 15.58 12.90
CA ASP A 141 -4.49 14.83 12.39
C ASP A 141 -4.87 13.85 11.27
N GLN A 142 -6.10 13.32 11.30
CA GLN A 142 -6.62 12.46 10.25
C GLN A 142 -6.79 13.22 8.92
N ASP A 143 -7.22 14.49 8.98
CA ASP A 143 -7.32 15.36 7.80
C ASP A 143 -5.94 15.70 7.20
N MET A 144 -4.90 15.68 8.04
CA MET A 144 -3.50 15.92 7.64
C MET A 144 -2.77 14.64 7.18
N SER A 145 -3.44 13.48 7.23
CA SER A 145 -2.90 12.21 6.76
C SER A 145 -3.19 12.03 5.26
N PHE A 146 -2.14 12.17 4.43
CA PHE A 146 -2.24 12.05 2.98
C PHE A 146 -1.70 10.70 2.48
N GLY A 147 -2.42 10.07 1.56
CA GLY A 147 -1.89 8.96 0.77
C GLY A 147 -0.82 9.41 -0.23
N SER A 148 -0.08 8.45 -0.79
CA SER A 148 1.08 8.66 -1.68
C SER A 148 0.87 9.70 -2.79
N ALA A 149 -0.27 9.67 -3.47
CA ALA A 149 -0.57 10.55 -4.60
C ALA A 149 -0.59 12.07 -4.24
N TYR A 150 -0.95 12.43 -3.01
CA TYR A 150 -1.10 13.83 -2.58
C TYR A 150 -0.03 14.25 -1.57
N LEU A 151 0.87 13.32 -1.25
CA LEU A 151 1.97 13.54 -0.32
C LEU A 151 2.98 14.57 -0.87
N LYS A 152 3.20 14.60 -2.19
CA LYS A 152 4.15 15.52 -2.85
C LYS A 152 3.76 17.01 -2.72
N PRO A 153 2.54 17.46 -3.10
CA PRO A 153 2.11 18.84 -2.88
C PRO A 153 2.16 19.27 -1.41
N TRP A 154 1.70 18.39 -0.50
CA TRP A 154 1.75 18.63 0.94
C TRP A 154 3.19 18.84 1.44
N HIS A 155 4.10 17.92 1.12
CA HIS A 155 5.50 18.04 1.52
C HIS A 155 6.19 19.26 0.94
N THR A 156 5.84 19.69 -0.27
CA THR A 156 6.44 20.88 -0.88
C THR A 156 6.11 22.16 -0.09
N LEU A 157 4.91 22.24 0.50
CA LEU A 157 4.49 23.38 1.32
C LEU A 157 5.05 23.31 2.76
N VAL A 158 5.02 22.10 3.34
CA VAL A 158 5.30 21.87 4.76
C VAL A 158 6.79 21.67 5.05
N ASN A 159 7.54 21.00 4.16
CA ASN A 159 8.95 20.65 4.35
C ASN A 159 9.93 21.65 3.70
N ALA A 160 9.50 22.90 3.48
CA ALA A 160 10.42 23.94 3.02
C ALA A 160 11.42 24.28 4.13
N PRO A 161 12.75 24.30 3.86
CA PRO A 161 13.77 24.57 4.87
C PRO A 161 13.90 26.07 5.16
N LYS A 162 12.80 26.72 5.55
CA LYS A 162 12.71 28.14 5.87
C LYS A 162 11.77 28.34 7.05
N PRO A 163 12.08 29.27 7.97
CA PRO A 163 11.19 29.57 9.08
C PRO A 163 9.82 30.03 8.57
N LEU A 164 8.76 29.68 9.29
CA LEU A 164 7.39 30.06 8.93
C LEU A 164 7.13 31.50 9.37
N THR A 165 7.26 32.45 8.44
CA THR A 165 6.90 33.85 8.67
C THR A 165 5.41 34.10 8.41
N GLU A 166 4.82 35.14 9.00
CA GLU A 166 3.39 35.46 8.83
C GLU A 166 3.02 35.68 7.36
N ARG A 167 3.86 36.40 6.60
CA ARG A 167 3.69 36.54 5.14
C ARG A 167 3.69 35.20 4.41
N THR A 168 4.57 34.28 4.81
CA THR A 168 4.62 32.94 4.19
C THR A 168 3.36 32.15 4.54
N TRP A 169 2.90 32.24 5.80
CA TRP A 169 1.66 31.62 6.25
C TRP A 169 0.44 32.11 5.45
N THR A 170 0.26 33.43 5.31
CA THR A 170 -0.82 34.02 4.49
C THR A 170 -0.82 33.48 3.06
N ASN A 171 0.36 33.21 2.50
CA ASN A 171 0.49 32.69 1.13
C ASN A 171 0.22 31.17 1.02
N ILE A 172 0.61 30.38 2.02
CA ILE A 172 0.46 28.90 1.96
C ILE A 172 -0.86 28.41 2.54
N SER A 173 -1.45 29.15 3.49
CA SER A 173 -2.67 28.73 4.20
C SER A 173 -3.83 28.40 3.25
N PRO A 174 -4.17 29.22 2.24
CA PRO A 174 -5.24 28.87 1.30
C PRO A 174 -4.96 27.57 0.53
N LYS A 175 -3.70 27.32 0.16
CA LYS A 175 -3.30 26.10 -0.55
C LYS A 175 -3.38 24.87 0.34
N LEU A 176 -3.00 25.00 1.61
CA LEU A 176 -3.13 23.93 2.60
C LEU A 176 -4.60 23.62 2.85
N THR A 177 -5.45 24.63 3.03
CA THR A 177 -6.90 24.47 3.22
C THR A 177 -7.53 23.71 2.06
N GLN A 178 -7.24 24.10 0.81
CA GLN A 178 -7.75 23.39 -0.37
C GLN A 178 -7.33 21.90 -0.37
N LEU A 179 -6.05 21.61 -0.10
CA LEU A 179 -5.56 20.23 -0.03
C LEU A 179 -6.25 19.42 1.07
N LEU A 180 -6.53 20.03 2.22
CA LEU A 180 -7.20 19.37 3.34
C LEU A 180 -8.68 19.11 3.04
N GLU A 181 -9.38 20.03 2.37
CA GLU A 181 -10.76 19.83 1.93
C GLU A 181 -10.86 18.65 0.94
N GLU A 182 -9.97 18.61 -0.06
CA GLU A 182 -9.88 17.50 -1.01
C GLU A 182 -9.55 16.17 -0.30
N ASN A 183 -8.66 16.19 0.70
CA ASN A 183 -8.32 15.00 1.47
C ASN A 183 -9.49 14.51 2.32
N CYS A 184 -10.20 15.42 2.98
CA CYS A 184 -11.37 15.14 3.81
C CYS A 184 -12.49 14.50 2.96
N ALA A 185 -12.80 15.09 1.79
CA ALA A 185 -13.78 14.53 0.86
C ALA A 185 -13.43 13.11 0.44
N ARG A 186 -12.14 12.84 0.19
CA ARG A 186 -11.67 11.50 -0.14
C ARG A 186 -11.76 10.52 1.02
N HIS A 187 -11.43 10.92 2.25
CA HIS A 187 -11.60 10.07 3.43
C HIS A 187 -13.06 9.69 3.63
N ILE A 188 -13.98 10.64 3.46
CA ILE A 188 -15.42 10.39 3.49
C ILE A 188 -15.83 9.39 2.40
N ALA A 189 -15.37 9.59 1.15
CA ALA A 189 -15.67 8.68 0.06
C ALA A 189 -15.14 7.27 0.29
N ARG A 190 -13.92 7.14 0.81
CA ARG A 190 -13.34 5.83 1.19
C ARG A 190 -14.10 5.17 2.31
N ALA A 191 -14.42 5.90 3.38
CA ALA A 191 -15.19 5.35 4.49
C ALA A 191 -16.57 4.82 4.03
N LYS A 192 -17.23 5.53 3.09
CA LYS A 192 -18.46 5.05 2.47
C LYS A 192 -18.25 3.78 1.65
N GLU A 193 -17.20 3.73 0.84
CA GLU A 193 -16.88 2.55 0.04
C GLU A 193 -16.49 1.35 0.93
N ASP A 194 -15.68 1.56 1.96
CA ASP A 194 -15.31 0.52 2.93
C ASP A 194 -16.56 -0.03 3.63
N GLN A 195 -17.49 0.86 4.03
CA GLN A 195 -18.77 0.46 4.60
C GLN A 195 -19.61 -0.33 3.59
N ARG A 196 -19.66 0.10 2.32
CA ARG A 196 -20.36 -0.63 1.24
C ARG A 196 -19.76 -2.02 1.03
N ILE A 197 -18.43 -2.14 0.96
CA ILE A 197 -17.72 -3.42 0.85
C ILE A 197 -18.07 -4.32 2.03
N GLU A 198 -18.08 -3.79 3.26
CA GLU A 198 -18.44 -4.56 4.44
C GLU A 198 -19.91 -5.04 4.38
N ARG A 199 -20.85 -4.18 3.97
CA ARG A 199 -22.26 -4.56 3.75
C ARG A 199 -22.37 -5.69 2.72
N CYS A 200 -21.72 -5.56 1.57
CA CYS A 200 -21.72 -6.59 0.52
C CYS A 200 -21.12 -7.91 1.04
N ALA A 201 -20.04 -7.87 1.82
CA ALA A 201 -19.45 -9.05 2.42
C ALA A 201 -20.39 -9.76 3.42
N ARG A 202 -21.25 -9.00 4.11
CA ARG A 202 -22.27 -9.55 5.01
C ARG A 202 -23.40 -10.24 4.24
N VAL A 203 -23.87 -9.62 3.16
CA VAL A 203 -24.86 -10.25 2.26
C VAL A 203 -24.28 -11.52 1.66
N ASP A 204 -23.06 -11.47 1.12
CA ASP A 204 -22.39 -12.65 0.54
C ASP A 204 -22.27 -13.78 1.57
N LYS A 205 -21.83 -13.46 2.79
CA LYS A 205 -21.76 -14.45 3.88
C LYS A 205 -23.13 -15.08 4.17
N PHE A 206 -24.18 -14.28 4.25
CA PHE A 206 -25.54 -14.78 4.48
C PHE A 206 -26.02 -15.71 3.36
N LEU A 207 -25.75 -15.35 2.10
CA LEU A 207 -26.09 -16.16 0.93
C LEU A 207 -25.30 -17.46 0.86
N MET A 208 -24.01 -17.42 1.23
CA MET A 208 -23.20 -18.62 1.34
C MET A 208 -23.72 -19.54 2.45
N ASP A 209 -24.09 -18.98 3.60
CA ASP A 209 -24.69 -19.75 4.69
C ASP A 209 -25.97 -20.47 4.23
N MET A 210 -26.85 -19.79 3.47
CA MET A 210 -28.03 -20.43 2.88
C MET A 210 -27.65 -21.51 1.86
N LYS A 211 -26.73 -21.21 0.94
CA LYS A 211 -26.28 -22.14 -0.10
C LYS A 211 -25.71 -23.44 0.47
N TYR A 212 -24.95 -23.37 1.56
CA TYR A 212 -24.27 -24.54 2.12
C TYR A 212 -25.08 -25.25 3.22
N LYS A 213 -25.94 -24.56 3.97
CA LYS A 213 -26.76 -25.18 5.04
C LYS A 213 -28.08 -25.73 4.52
N GLU A 214 -28.71 -25.01 3.59
CA GLU A 214 -30.05 -25.30 3.06
C GLU A 214 -29.93 -25.56 1.56
N HIS A 215 -28.98 -26.41 1.15
CA HIS A 215 -28.52 -26.53 -0.23
C HIS A 215 -29.71 -26.81 -1.18
N PRO A 216 -30.23 -25.78 -1.89
CA PRO A 216 -31.57 -25.87 -2.50
C PRO A 216 -31.59 -26.82 -3.69
N PHE A 217 -30.42 -27.23 -4.18
CA PHE A 217 -30.22 -28.15 -5.28
C PHE A 217 -29.70 -29.52 -4.84
N GLU A 218 -29.64 -29.81 -3.54
CA GLU A 218 -29.11 -31.08 -3.03
C GLU A 218 -29.76 -32.31 -3.69
N PRO A 219 -31.10 -32.35 -3.90
CA PRO A 219 -31.72 -33.46 -4.60
C PRO A 219 -31.21 -33.67 -6.03
N ILE A 220 -30.85 -32.60 -6.74
CA ILE A 220 -30.31 -32.68 -8.11
C ILE A 220 -28.89 -33.24 -8.08
N PHE A 221 -28.04 -32.77 -7.16
CA PHE A 221 -26.67 -33.31 -7.04
C PHE A 221 -26.68 -34.79 -6.65
N ILE A 222 -27.55 -35.19 -5.71
CA ILE A 222 -27.78 -36.59 -5.35
C ILE A 222 -28.22 -37.40 -6.59
N ALA A 223 -29.20 -36.89 -7.35
CA ALA A 223 -29.70 -37.58 -8.54
C ALA A 223 -28.64 -37.73 -9.65
N LEU A 224 -27.70 -36.79 -9.76
CA LEU A 224 -26.59 -36.83 -10.71
C LEU A 224 -25.40 -37.68 -10.21
N GLY A 225 -25.47 -38.24 -9.00
CA GLY A 225 -24.36 -39.00 -8.41
C GLY A 225 -23.12 -38.13 -8.14
N SER A 226 -23.29 -36.81 -8.07
CA SER A 226 -22.21 -35.90 -7.76
C SER A 226 -22.03 -35.84 -6.24
N PRO A 227 -20.80 -35.97 -5.72
CA PRO A 227 -20.56 -35.81 -4.29
C PRO A 227 -21.02 -34.42 -3.85
N THR A 228 -21.77 -34.35 -2.75
CA THR A 228 -22.21 -33.08 -2.16
C THR A 228 -20.95 -32.24 -1.91
N PRO A 229 -20.87 -31.00 -2.44
CA PRO A 229 -19.70 -30.17 -2.24
C PRO A 229 -19.56 -29.89 -0.75
N GLU A 230 -18.56 -30.51 -0.11
CA GLU A 230 -18.21 -30.17 1.27
C GLU A 230 -17.85 -28.67 1.32
N PRO A 231 -18.31 -27.94 2.36
CA PRO A 231 -17.98 -26.55 2.52
C PRO A 231 -16.44 -26.43 2.52
N PRO A 232 -15.85 -25.61 1.65
CA PRO A 232 -14.40 -25.49 1.60
C PRO A 232 -13.87 -25.09 2.98
N ASP A 233 -12.88 -25.82 3.51
CA ASP A 233 -12.22 -25.56 4.81
C ASP A 233 -11.70 -24.11 4.96
N PHE A 234 -11.60 -23.37 3.85
CA PHE A 234 -11.28 -21.95 3.80
C PHE A 234 -12.31 -21.04 4.51
N LEU A 235 -13.52 -21.53 4.83
CA LEU A 235 -14.50 -20.76 5.63
C LEU A 235 -14.10 -20.63 7.12
N ALA A 236 -13.17 -21.46 7.62
CA ALA A 236 -12.78 -21.45 9.02
C ALA A 236 -11.71 -20.40 9.38
N LYS A 237 -11.07 -19.74 8.41
CA LYS A 237 -9.99 -18.76 8.66
C LYS A 237 -10.17 -17.48 7.83
N PRO A 238 -10.84 -16.45 8.37
CA PRO A 238 -10.95 -15.16 7.73
C PRO A 238 -9.68 -14.35 7.98
N SER A 239 -8.73 -14.36 7.05
CA SER A 239 -7.70 -13.31 7.05
C SER A 239 -7.20 -13.03 5.65
N GLY A 240 -7.67 -11.91 5.09
CA GLY A 240 -7.01 -11.25 3.96
C GLY A 240 -7.88 -10.92 2.75
N MET A 241 -7.61 -9.75 2.18
CA MET A 241 -8.03 -9.20 0.88
C MET A 241 -7.83 -10.16 -0.32
N LEU A 242 -7.12 -11.28 -0.13
CA LEU A 242 -6.92 -12.38 -1.08
C LEU A 242 -8.20 -13.19 -1.39
N ARG A 243 -9.28 -13.04 -0.61
CA ARG A 243 -10.53 -13.79 -0.82
C ARG A 243 -11.25 -13.41 -2.13
N MET A 244 -11.12 -12.16 -2.58
CA MET A 244 -11.68 -11.71 -3.87
C MET A 244 -10.88 -12.22 -5.08
N PHE A 245 -9.57 -12.44 -4.93
CA PHE A 245 -8.71 -12.90 -6.04
C PHE A 245 -8.77 -14.41 -6.27
N LEU A 246 -9.00 -15.23 -5.23
CA LEU A 246 -8.94 -16.69 -5.36
C LEU A 246 -10.21 -17.34 -5.90
N LEU A 247 -11.34 -16.64 -5.97
CA LEU A 247 -12.58 -17.13 -6.59
C LEU A 247 -12.47 -17.31 -8.12
N ASN A 248 -11.39 -16.83 -8.75
CA ASN A 248 -11.11 -17.00 -10.18
C ASN A 248 -10.17 -18.19 -10.49
N SER A 249 -9.71 -18.94 -9.49
CA SER A 249 -8.73 -20.01 -9.68
C SER A 249 -9.41 -21.34 -10.02
N VAL A 250 -9.21 -21.74 -11.26
CA VAL A 250 -9.73 -22.92 -11.97
C VAL A 250 -9.61 -24.23 -11.18
N SER A 251 -10.72 -24.67 -10.59
CA SER A 251 -11.00 -26.10 -10.47
C SER A 251 -12.21 -26.39 -11.37
N PRO A 252 -12.28 -27.53 -12.08
CA PRO A 252 -13.42 -27.92 -12.90
C PRO A 252 -14.59 -28.38 -12.01
N VAL A 253 -14.94 -27.54 -11.03
CA VAL A 253 -16.16 -27.69 -10.24
C VAL A 253 -17.29 -27.27 -11.18
N VAL A 254 -18.20 -28.20 -11.44
CA VAL A 254 -19.45 -27.89 -12.15
C VAL A 254 -20.05 -26.67 -11.46
N PRO A 255 -20.20 -25.53 -12.16
CA PRO A 255 -20.68 -24.31 -11.53
C PRO A 255 -22.03 -24.61 -10.88
N SER A 256 -22.09 -24.41 -9.56
CA SER A 256 -23.32 -24.62 -8.80
C SER A 256 -24.44 -23.80 -9.46
N PRO A 257 -25.63 -24.37 -9.69
CA PRO A 257 -26.75 -23.66 -10.32
C PRO A 257 -27.36 -22.57 -9.42
N PHE A 258 -26.77 -22.35 -8.24
CA PHE A 258 -27.10 -21.25 -7.34
C PHE A 258 -26.77 -19.89 -8.01
N PRO A 259 -27.70 -18.91 -7.97
CA PRO A 259 -27.45 -17.61 -8.57
C PRO A 259 -26.23 -16.96 -7.92
N ARG A 260 -25.41 -16.27 -8.72
CA ARG A 260 -24.24 -15.58 -8.18
C ARG A 260 -24.68 -14.45 -7.26
N THR A 261 -23.81 -14.06 -6.32
CA THR A 261 -24.09 -12.96 -5.39
C THR A 261 -24.43 -11.67 -6.15
N GLU A 262 -23.77 -11.41 -7.29
CA GLU A 262 -24.08 -10.25 -8.13
C GLU A 262 -25.52 -10.29 -8.67
N THR A 263 -25.99 -11.46 -9.12
CA THR A 263 -27.36 -11.64 -9.63
C THR A 263 -28.41 -11.46 -8.53
N ILE A 264 -28.11 -11.88 -7.30
CA ILE A 264 -29.03 -11.72 -6.16
C ILE A 264 -29.09 -10.25 -5.73
N LEU A 265 -27.97 -9.52 -5.78
CA LEU A 265 -27.92 -8.09 -5.48
C LEU A 265 -28.67 -7.23 -6.50
N GLU A 266 -28.87 -7.72 -7.72
CA GLU A 266 -29.70 -7.09 -8.75
C GLU A 266 -31.22 -7.26 -8.51
N TRP A 267 -31.64 -8.08 -7.53
CA TRP A 267 -33.04 -8.21 -7.19
C TRP A 267 -33.57 -6.95 -6.52
N ASP A 268 -34.78 -6.53 -6.90
CA ASP A 268 -35.43 -5.29 -6.50
C ASP A 268 -35.53 -5.12 -4.97
N PHE A 269 -35.73 -6.21 -4.24
CA PHE A 269 -35.79 -6.19 -2.78
C PHE A 269 -34.41 -6.29 -2.09
N MET A 270 -33.31 -6.32 -2.83
CA MET A 270 -31.93 -6.36 -2.31
C MET A 270 -31.15 -5.07 -2.59
N GLU A 271 -31.59 -4.26 -3.55
CA GLU A 271 -30.91 -3.02 -3.98
C GLU A 271 -30.66 -2.04 -2.82
N ASP A 272 -31.59 -1.89 -1.89
CA ASP A 272 -31.44 -0.99 -0.75
C ASP A 272 -30.42 -1.47 0.29
N LEU A 273 -30.02 -2.75 0.29
CA LEU A 273 -29.00 -3.26 1.21
C LEU A 273 -27.58 -2.87 0.77
N SER A 274 -27.34 -2.71 -0.54
CA SER A 274 -26.05 -2.29 -1.07
C SER A 274 -25.93 -0.77 -1.20
N GLU A 275 -26.99 -0.10 -1.66
CA GLU A 275 -26.93 1.31 -2.07
C GLU A 275 -27.29 2.31 -0.97
N VAL A 276 -28.16 1.95 -0.01
CA VAL A 276 -28.54 2.86 1.07
C VAL A 276 -27.52 2.79 2.19
N ASP A 277 -27.07 3.97 2.67
CA ASP A 277 -26.21 4.08 3.84
C ASP A 277 -26.95 3.57 5.09
N MET A 278 -26.70 2.32 5.45
CA MET A 278 -27.22 1.68 6.67
C MET A 278 -26.10 1.01 7.46
N SER A 279 -26.32 0.87 8.76
CA SER A 279 -25.40 0.17 9.65
C SER A 279 -25.40 -1.34 9.37
N ILE A 280 -24.30 -2.02 9.73
CA ILE A 280 -24.19 -3.47 9.54
C ILE A 280 -25.31 -4.23 10.26
N GLN A 281 -25.73 -3.77 11.43
CA GLN A 281 -26.83 -4.39 12.20
C GLN A 281 -28.18 -4.25 11.49
N GLU A 282 -28.44 -3.11 10.85
CA GLU A 282 -29.65 -2.90 10.06
C GLU A 282 -29.66 -3.78 8.81
N VAL A 283 -28.50 -3.97 8.14
CA VAL A 283 -28.37 -4.92 7.03
C VAL A 283 -28.72 -6.33 7.49
N GLU A 284 -28.15 -6.79 8.59
CA GLU A 284 -28.40 -8.14 9.12
C GLU A 284 -29.88 -8.34 9.51
N ALA A 285 -30.49 -7.33 10.15
CA ALA A 285 -31.90 -7.36 10.50
C ALA A 285 -32.81 -7.43 9.25
N LYS A 286 -32.55 -6.61 8.23
CA LYS A 286 -33.30 -6.63 6.97
C LYS A 286 -33.11 -7.93 6.18
N LEU A 287 -31.90 -8.50 6.19
CA LEU A 287 -31.65 -9.81 5.58
C LEU A 287 -32.50 -10.90 6.23
N LEU A 288 -32.60 -10.87 7.56
CA LEU A 288 -33.43 -11.82 8.30
C LEU A 288 -34.93 -11.61 8.00
N GLU A 289 -35.38 -10.36 7.98
CA GLU A 289 -36.76 -9.99 7.61
C GLU A 289 -37.12 -10.49 6.20
N ARG A 290 -36.19 -10.38 5.25
CA ARG A 290 -36.38 -10.75 3.84
C ARG A 290 -36.04 -12.20 3.52
N LYS A 291 -35.64 -13.00 4.52
CA LYS A 291 -35.23 -14.41 4.32
C LYS A 291 -36.28 -15.20 3.54
N GLN A 292 -37.56 -15.07 3.89
CA GLN A 292 -38.65 -15.80 3.21
C GLN A 292 -38.83 -15.38 1.74
N GLN A 293 -38.68 -14.08 1.44
CA GLN A 293 -38.77 -13.59 0.07
C GLN A 293 -37.59 -14.09 -0.77
N LEU A 294 -36.40 -14.10 -0.18
CA LEU A 294 -35.19 -14.65 -0.79
C LEU A 294 -35.32 -16.15 -1.07
N GLU A 295 -35.81 -16.95 -0.12
CA GLU A 295 -36.09 -18.38 -0.28
C GLU A 295 -37.10 -18.65 -1.41
N THR A 296 -38.15 -17.82 -1.50
CA THR A 296 -39.15 -17.90 -2.57
C THR A 296 -38.49 -17.67 -3.93
N ARG A 297 -37.69 -16.60 -4.07
CA ARG A 297 -37.00 -16.29 -5.34
C ARG A 297 -35.93 -17.31 -5.73
N ILE A 298 -35.21 -17.87 -4.76
CA ILE A 298 -34.26 -18.97 -5.01
C ILE A 298 -35.01 -20.20 -5.51
N SER A 299 -36.21 -20.47 -4.98
CA SER A 299 -37.07 -21.56 -5.43
C SER A 299 -37.56 -21.34 -6.86
N ASP A 300 -38.07 -20.15 -7.18
CA ASP A 300 -38.49 -19.77 -8.54
C ASP A 300 -37.34 -19.90 -9.55
N TRP A 301 -36.15 -19.42 -9.15
CA TRP A 301 -34.93 -19.54 -9.96
C TRP A 301 -34.58 -21.00 -10.21
N ARG A 302 -34.63 -21.83 -9.17
CA ARG A 302 -34.39 -23.27 -9.27
C ARG A 302 -35.37 -23.94 -10.24
N GLU A 303 -36.66 -23.67 -10.12
CA GLU A 303 -37.68 -24.22 -11.02
C GLU A 303 -37.40 -23.83 -12.48
N SER A 304 -37.06 -22.56 -12.74
CA SER A 304 -36.68 -22.10 -14.08
C SER A 304 -35.45 -22.85 -14.63
N ILE A 305 -34.43 -23.10 -13.82
CA ILE A 305 -33.26 -23.88 -14.23
C ILE A 305 -33.63 -25.34 -14.52
N GLU A 306 -34.46 -25.97 -13.67
CA GLU A 306 -34.95 -27.34 -13.88
C GLU A 306 -35.72 -27.45 -15.21
N GLU A 307 -36.61 -26.50 -15.51
CA GLU A 307 -37.34 -26.45 -16.77
C GLU A 307 -36.41 -26.31 -17.99
N GLN A 308 -35.40 -25.44 -17.89
CA GLN A 308 -34.40 -25.28 -18.96
C GLN A 308 -33.59 -26.55 -19.18
N LEU A 309 -33.19 -27.25 -18.11
CA LEU A 309 -32.47 -28.53 -18.21
C LEU A 309 -33.33 -29.61 -18.84
N VAL A 310 -34.61 -29.74 -18.45
CA VAL A 310 -35.55 -30.70 -19.05
C VAL A 310 -35.71 -30.43 -20.55
N LYS A 311 -35.87 -29.15 -20.92
CA LYS A 311 -36.01 -28.72 -22.32
C LYS A 311 -34.75 -29.02 -23.14
N ASN A 312 -33.56 -28.74 -22.60
CA ASN A 312 -32.30 -28.90 -23.32
C ASN A 312 -31.84 -30.36 -23.43
N LEU A 313 -32.10 -31.19 -22.42
CA LEU A 313 -31.69 -32.60 -22.40
C LEU A 313 -32.70 -33.54 -23.07
N GLY A 314 -33.85 -33.03 -23.54
CA GLY A 314 -34.88 -33.84 -24.21
C GLY A 314 -35.52 -34.89 -23.29
N PHE A 315 -35.39 -34.73 -21.97
CA PHE A 315 -36.01 -35.64 -21.00
C PHE A 315 -37.53 -35.49 -21.08
N ARG A 316 -38.24 -36.58 -21.39
CA ARG A 316 -39.71 -36.59 -21.31
C ARG A 316 -40.11 -36.47 -19.82
N PRO A 317 -40.99 -35.54 -19.43
CA PRO A 317 -41.31 -35.21 -18.03
C PRO A 317 -41.77 -36.38 -17.14
N THR A 318 -42.18 -37.49 -17.74
CA THR A 318 -42.79 -38.62 -17.03
C THR A 318 -41.83 -39.48 -16.20
N ARG A 319 -40.50 -39.30 -16.30
CA ARG A 319 -39.53 -40.09 -15.50
C ARG A 319 -38.91 -39.38 -14.30
N ILE A 320 -38.98 -38.06 -14.21
CA ILE A 320 -38.27 -37.31 -13.14
C ILE A 320 -39.17 -37.11 -11.91
N ARG A 321 -40.47 -36.81 -12.08
CA ARG A 321 -41.41 -36.63 -10.95
C ARG A 321 -41.61 -37.88 -10.11
N THR A 322 -41.52 -39.07 -10.70
CA THR A 322 -41.61 -40.35 -9.98
C THR A 322 -40.36 -40.66 -9.15
N PHE A 323 -39.18 -40.13 -9.52
CA PHE A 323 -37.94 -40.40 -8.80
C PHE A 323 -37.84 -39.56 -7.50
N VAL A 324 -38.30 -38.31 -7.53
CA VAL A 324 -38.27 -37.41 -6.36
C VAL A 324 -39.33 -37.80 -5.31
N LEU A 325 -40.51 -38.25 -5.73
CA LEU A 325 -41.56 -38.70 -4.80
C LEU A 325 -41.25 -40.06 -4.15
N TRP A 326 -40.40 -40.91 -4.76
CA TRP A 326 -40.07 -42.22 -4.19
C TRP A 326 -39.04 -42.14 -3.06
N TYR A 327 -38.09 -41.21 -3.13
CA TYR A 327 -37.09 -41.03 -2.07
C TYR A 327 -37.58 -40.25 -0.84
N GLY A 328 -38.62 -39.42 -0.98
CA GLY A 328 -39.21 -38.70 0.16
C GLY A 328 -40.09 -39.57 1.08
N ALA A 329 -40.55 -40.75 0.63
CA ALA A 329 -41.50 -41.59 1.36
C ALA A 329 -40.86 -42.77 2.12
N SER A 330 -39.57 -43.06 1.93
CA SER A 330 -38.89 -44.21 2.55
C SER A 330 -37.95 -43.86 3.71
N GLY A 331 -37.92 -42.60 4.17
CA GLY A 331 -37.06 -42.15 5.29
C GLY A 331 -37.71 -42.26 6.68
N GLY A 332 -38.96 -42.70 6.78
CA GLY A 332 -39.61 -42.99 8.05
C GLY A 332 -39.51 -44.47 8.38
N ASP A 333 -38.93 -44.78 9.53
CA ASP A 333 -38.97 -46.09 10.20
C ASP A 333 -37.86 -47.09 9.84
N LEU A 334 -36.63 -46.79 10.29
CA LEU A 334 -35.71 -47.82 10.79
C LEU A 334 -35.45 -47.51 12.26
N GLY A 335 -36.17 -48.23 13.12
CA GLY A 335 -36.17 -48.06 14.56
C GLY A 335 -34.87 -48.47 15.27
N THR A 336 -34.75 -47.92 16.49
CA THR A 336 -34.15 -48.42 17.74
C THR A 336 -32.89 -49.27 17.70
#